data_AF-A0A961UJ38-F1
#
_entry.id   AF-A0A961UJ38-F1
#
_cell.length_a   1.000
_cell.length_b   1.000
_cell.length_c   1.000
_cell.angle_alpha   90.00
_cell.angle_beta   90.00
_cell.angle_gamma   90.00
#
_symmetry.space_group_name_H-M   'P 1'
#
loop_
_entity.id
_entity.type
_entity.pdbx_description
1 polymer ?
#
loop_
_entity_poly.entity_id
_entity_poly.type
_entity_poly.pdbx_seq_one_letter_code
_entity_poly.pdbx_strand_id
1 'polypeptide(L)'
;MGSKCQSCGMPLSSDPQGGGSEADGGRSSKYCSLCYENGSFRHPGVSVEEFQAHCVDAMAAKGFPRFIPWLFTRGIPKLERWKT
;
A
#
# COMPACT_ATOMS: atom_id res chain seq x y z
N MET A 1 -18.73 0.53 0.90
CA MET A 1 -17.75 1.05 -0.08
C MET A 1 -16.37 0.62 0.39
N GLY A 2 -15.73 -0.34 -0.29
CA GLY A 2 -14.42 -0.84 0.13
C GLY A 2 -13.35 0.20 -0.19
N SER A 3 -12.82 0.87 0.84
CA SER A 3 -11.70 1.78 0.69
C SER A 3 -10.45 0.99 0.32
N LYS A 4 -9.74 1.41 -0.71
CA LYS A 4 -8.45 0.85 -1.12
C LYS A 4 -7.34 1.78 -0.64
N CYS A 5 -6.21 1.19 -0.26
CA CYS A 5 -5.03 1.94 0.14
C CYS A 5 -4.55 2.82 -1.03
N GLN A 6 -4.46 4.13 -0.80
CA GLN A 6 -3.96 5.10 -1.77
C GLN A 6 -2.44 5.06 -1.95
N SER A 7 -1.75 4.10 -1.31
CA SER A 7 -0.31 3.87 -1.47
C SER A 7 0.00 2.58 -2.25
N CYS A 8 -0.62 1.45 -1.90
CA CYS A 8 -0.34 0.15 -2.52
C CYS A 8 -1.52 -0.45 -3.30
N GLY A 9 -2.70 0.19 -3.27
CA GLY A 9 -3.90 -0.33 -3.94
C GLY A 9 -4.56 -1.52 -3.25
N MET A 10 -4.01 -2.00 -2.13
CA MET A 10 -4.59 -3.11 -1.36
C MET A 10 -5.94 -2.70 -0.75
N PRO A 11 -6.97 -3.57 -0.78
CA PRO A 11 -8.23 -3.29 -0.10
C PRO A 11 -8.00 -3.13 1.42
N LEU A 12 -8.48 -2.04 2.02
CA LEU A 12 -8.38 -1.84 3.47
C LEU A 12 -9.21 -2.86 4.24
N SER A 13 -10.25 -3.44 3.61
CA SER A 13 -10.99 -4.58 4.16
C SER A 13 -10.13 -5.83 4.35
N SER A 14 -9.01 -5.95 3.62
CA SER A 14 -8.05 -7.05 3.74
C SER A 14 -6.88 -6.70 4.66
N ASP A 15 -6.84 -5.48 5.20
CA ASP A 15 -5.82 -5.06 6.16
C ASP A 15 -6.17 -5.61 7.55
N PRO A 16 -5.30 -6.41 8.20
CA PRO A 16 -5.58 -6.98 9.51
C PRO A 16 -5.82 -5.92 10.61
N GLN A 17 -5.31 -4.71 10.43
CA GLN A 17 -5.49 -3.59 11.37
C GLN A 17 -6.63 -2.64 10.96
N GLY A 18 -7.28 -2.88 9.81
CA GLY A 18 -8.39 -2.09 9.30
C GLY A 18 -8.02 -0.68 8.83
N GLY A 19 -6.74 -0.36 8.69
CA GLY A 19 -6.22 0.96 8.35
C GLY A 19 -4.86 1.24 8.99
N GLY A 20 -4.10 2.18 8.42
CA GLY A 20 -2.85 2.66 9.00
C GLY A 20 -3.08 3.52 10.23
N SER A 21 -2.07 3.68 11.07
CA SER A 21 -2.15 4.53 12.27
C SER A 21 -1.64 5.93 11.97
N GLU A 22 -2.38 6.95 12.38
CA GLU A 22 -1.96 8.35 12.33
C GLU A 22 -1.13 8.71 13.57
N ALA A 23 -0.40 9.83 13.53
CA ALA A 23 0.49 10.25 14.62
C ALA A 23 -0.28 10.58 15.92
N ASP A 24 -1.57 10.90 15.79
CA ASP A 24 -2.50 11.18 16.89
C ASP A 24 -3.13 9.92 17.51
N GLY A 25 -2.81 8.73 16.99
CA GLY A 25 -3.41 7.45 17.40
C GLY A 25 -4.72 7.13 16.66
N GLY A 26 -5.16 7.99 15.74
CA GLY A 26 -6.28 7.74 14.85
C GLY A 26 -5.99 6.66 13.81
N ARG A 27 -7.04 6.16 13.15
CA ARG A 27 -6.90 5.23 12.01
C ARG A 27 -7.11 5.97 10.69
N SER A 28 -6.15 5.82 9.79
CA SER A 28 -6.23 6.32 8.44
C SER A 28 -7.20 5.46 7.62
N SER A 29 -8.21 6.12 7.04
CA SER A 29 -9.18 5.51 6.13
C SER A 29 -8.69 5.46 4.67
N LYS A 30 -7.50 6.01 4.41
CA LYS A 30 -6.89 6.09 3.07
C LYS A 30 -5.69 5.17 2.89
N TYR A 31 -4.98 4.85 3.96
CA TYR A 31 -3.77 4.03 3.92
C TYR A 31 -3.93 2.78 4.76
N CYS A 32 -3.30 1.67 4.35
CA CYS A 32 -3.25 0.45 5.14
C CYS A 32 -2.07 0.48 6.12
N SER A 33 -2.16 -0.34 7.15
CA SER A 33 -1.13 -0.49 8.18
C SER A 33 0.22 -0.98 7.67
N LEU A 34 0.26 -1.60 6.50
CA LEU A 34 1.50 -2.03 5.87
C LEU A 34 2.27 -0.88 5.21
N CYS A 35 1.56 0.14 4.73
CA CYS A 35 2.16 1.26 4.01
C CYS A 35 2.38 2.49 4.91
N TYR A 36 1.52 2.66 5.91
CA TYR A 36 1.47 3.85 6.75
C TYR A 36 1.24 3.45 8.21
N GLU A 37 2.11 3.93 9.08
CA GLU A 37 2.16 3.56 10.48
C GLU A 37 2.68 4.74 11.30
N ASN A 38 1.99 5.04 12.41
CA ASN A 38 2.31 6.14 13.33
C ASN A 38 2.56 7.48 12.64
N GLY A 39 1.73 7.85 11.67
CA GLY A 39 1.85 9.13 10.98
C GLY A 39 2.89 9.16 9.84
N SER A 40 3.59 8.05 9.60
CA SER A 40 4.70 7.99 8.64
C SER A 40 4.54 6.85 7.64
N PHE A 41 4.94 7.10 6.39
CA PHE A 41 5.05 6.04 5.40
C PHE A 41 6.27 5.19 5.70
N ARG A 42 6.13 3.87 5.58
CA ARG A 42 7.24 2.92 5.81
C ARG A 42 8.34 3.01 4.75
N HIS A 43 8.01 3.56 3.58
CA HIS A 43 8.95 3.83 2.48
C HIS A 43 8.87 5.29 2.06
N PRO A 44 9.38 6.25 2.86
CA PRO A 44 9.41 7.65 2.47
C PRO A 44 10.51 7.86 1.41
N GLY A 45 10.19 8.48 0.28
CA GLY A 45 11.18 8.87 -0.74
C GLY A 45 11.56 7.81 -1.78
N VAL A 46 10.94 6.62 -1.77
CA VAL A 46 11.11 5.67 -2.88
C VAL A 46 10.29 6.10 -4.09
N SER A 47 10.78 5.83 -5.30
CA SER A 47 10.01 6.04 -6.53
C SER A 47 8.84 5.05 -6.63
N VAL A 48 7.85 5.36 -7.48
CA VAL A 48 6.72 4.46 -7.69
C VAL A 48 7.17 3.12 -8.26
N GLU A 49 8.16 3.12 -9.15
CA GLU A 49 8.70 1.93 -9.80
C GLU A 49 9.42 1.03 -8.79
N GLU A 50 10.25 1.62 -7.91
CA GLU A 50 10.90 0.88 -6.82
C GLU A 50 9.87 0.31 -5.84
N PHE A 51 8.84 1.07 -5.50
CA PHE A 51 7.78 0.61 -4.62
C PHE A 51 6.97 -0.54 -5.24
N GLN A 52 6.70 -0.48 -6.55
CA GLN A 52 6.06 -1.56 -7.29
C GLN A 52 6.93 -2.83 -7.25
N ALA A 53 8.22 -2.74 -7.55
CA ALA A 53 9.14 -3.87 -7.49
C ALA A 53 9.17 -4.50 -6.09
N HIS A 54 9.29 -3.67 -5.06
CA HIS A 54 9.25 -4.11 -3.66
C HIS A 54 7.91 -4.79 -3.30
N CYS A 55 6.78 -4.27 -3.77
CA CYS A 55 5.47 -4.89 -3.55
C CYS A 55 5.36 -6.23 -4.28
N VAL A 56 5.89 -6.34 -5.50
CA VAL A 56 5.93 -7.60 -6.26
C VAL A 56 6.71 -8.66 -5.51
N ASP A 57 7.92 -8.32 -5.06
CA ASP A 57 8.79 -9.26 -4.36
C ASP A 57 8.21 -9.65 -2.99
N ALA A 58 7.64 -8.70 -2.24
CA ALA A 58 7.01 -8.98 -0.95
C ALA A 58 5.79 -9.92 -1.07
N MET A 59 4.98 -9.77 -2.13
CA MET A 59 3.86 -10.68 -2.38
C MET A 59 4.32 -12.03 -2.94
N ALA A 60 5.34 -12.05 -3.81
CA ALA A 60 5.93 -13.29 -4.31
C ALA A 60 6.51 -14.14 -3.16
N ALA A 61 7.19 -13.49 -2.20
CA ALA A 61 7.69 -14.14 -0.99
C ALA A 61 6.58 -14.74 -0.10
N LYS A 62 5.36 -14.18 -0.17
CA LYS A 62 4.17 -14.72 0.52
C LYS A 62 3.48 -15.85 -0.25
N GLY A 63 4.05 -16.31 -1.38
CA GLY A 63 3.52 -17.42 -2.18
C GLY A 63 2.52 -17.00 -3.25
N PHE A 64 2.34 -15.69 -3.50
CA PHE A 64 1.54 -15.25 -4.64
C PHE A 64 2.31 -15.42 -5.96
N PRO A 65 1.66 -15.90 -7.03
CA PRO A 65 2.26 -15.92 -8.35
C PRO A 65 2.62 -14.50 -8.81
N ARG A 66 3.83 -14.28 -9.34
CA ARG A 66 4.37 -12.94 -9.71
C ARG A 66 3.45 -12.10 -10.62
N PHE A 67 2.55 -12.72 -11.38
CA PHE A 67 1.59 -11.99 -12.23
C PHE A 67 0.50 -11.26 -11.45
N ILE A 68 0.08 -11.76 -10.28
CA ILE A 68 -0.93 -11.12 -9.43
C ILE A 68 -0.39 -9.79 -8.89
N PRO A 69 0.75 -9.77 -8.16
CA PRO A 69 1.35 -8.53 -7.69
C PRO A 69 1.58 -7.54 -8.81
N TRP A 70 2.09 -8.01 -9.95
CA TRP A 70 2.34 -7.18 -11.13
C TRP A 70 1.08 -6.51 -11.67
N LEU A 71 -0.05 -7.21 -11.71
CA LEU A 71 -1.33 -6.65 -12.14
C LEU A 71 -1.83 -5.58 -11.15
N PHE A 72 -1.70 -5.83 -9.84
CA PHE A 72 -2.10 -4.88 -8.80
C PHE A 72 -1.17 -3.65 -8.77
N THR A 73 0.13 -3.85 -8.94
CA THR A 73 1.13 -2.78 -8.88
C THR A 73 1.00 -1.82 -10.07
N ARG A 74 0.53 -2.27 -11.25
CA ARG A 74 0.22 -1.36 -12.38
C ARG A 74 -0.79 -0.26 -12.06
N GLY A 75 -1.65 -0.46 -11.06
CA GLY A 75 -2.61 0.55 -10.60
C GLY A 75 -2.02 1.60 -9.64
N ILE A 76 -0.87 1.31 -9.03
CA ILE A 76 -0.21 2.14 -8.02
C ILE A 76 0.10 3.57 -8.50
N PRO A 77 0.71 3.80 -9.69
CA PRO A 77 1.01 5.17 -10.15
C PRO A 77 -0.22 6.05 -10.36
N LYS A 78 -1.43 5.48 -10.40
CA LYS A 78 -2.67 6.26 -10.51
C LYS A 78 -3.26 6.67 -9.15
N LEU A 79 -2.68 6.23 -8.04
CA LEU A 79 -3.19 6.51 -6.69
C LEU A 79 -2.78 7.91 -6.21
N GLU A 80 -3.52 8.46 -5.23
CA GLU A 80 -3.28 9.82 -4.72
C GLU A 80 -1.85 10.05 -4.23
N ARG A 81 -1.20 9.05 -3.62
CA ARG A 81 0.20 9.18 -3.14
C ARG A 81 1.21 9.43 -4.28
N TRP A 82 0.95 8.84 -5.44
CA TRP A 82 1.88 8.80 -6.57
C TRP A 82 1.49 9.76 -7.69
N LYS A 83 0.24 10.24 -7.68
CA LYS A 83 -0.18 11.38 -8.47
C LYS A 83 0.62 12.60 -8.04
N THR A 84 1.62 12.93 -8.86
CA THR A 84 2.28 14.24 -8.84
C THR A 84 1.43 15.23 -9.63
#